data_AF-W5JPK7-F1
#
_entry.id   AF-W5JPK7-F1
#
_cell.length_a   1.000
_cell.length_b   1.000
_cell.length_c   1.000
_cell.angle_alpha   90.00
_cell.angle_beta   90.00
_cell.angle_gamma   90.00
#
_symmetry.space_group_name_H-M   'P 1'
#
loop_
_entity.id
_entity.type
_entity.pdbx_description
1 polymer ?
#
loop_
_entity_poly.entity_id
_entity_poly.type
_entity_poly.pdbx_seq_one_letter_code
_entity_poly.pdbx_strand_id
1 'polypeptide(L)'
;MLVIEPINKLLDTVDFDAVFYSLDWHPSDHVSFIDNIKQRPIHPTSPLNADNAQVYDTVIFAGPPPMKQRLWPRHCVQDSWGSELHKDLKVVEHGVKVYKGTNPEVDSYSVFWDNKKLSDTTLCAQLRLKGATDIYVCGLAYDVCVGATAIDALSAGYRTILIDDCCRGVDLNDIESTKQTVISSNGVIVSSREVKAMVEGRDRRPELGYKLAMELKNSESDLSKNNACRRQSQQQQQQQQQQQQQQSSQ
;
A
#
# COMPACT_ATOMS: atom_id res chain seq x y z
N MET A 1 15.00 15.81 13.19
CA MET A 1 15.61 14.51 13.54
C MET A 1 15.79 13.73 12.25
N LEU A 2 17.04 13.39 11.88
CA LEU A 2 17.39 12.76 10.59
C LEU A 2 16.91 11.30 10.54
N VAL A 3 16.46 10.81 9.37
CA VAL A 3 15.98 9.42 9.19
C VAL A 3 17.03 8.49 8.57
N ILE A 4 18.07 9.04 7.93
CA ILE A 4 19.05 8.24 7.20
C ILE A 4 19.88 7.36 8.14
N GLU A 5 20.37 7.91 9.25
CA GLU A 5 21.17 7.16 10.22
C GLU A 5 20.44 5.92 10.78
N PRO A 6 19.19 6.02 11.30
CA PRO A 6 18.49 4.83 11.78
C PRO A 6 18.16 3.83 10.67
N ILE A 7 17.89 4.29 9.43
CA ILE A 7 17.71 3.39 8.28
C ILE A 7 19.01 2.65 7.97
N ASN A 8 20.15 3.33 7.89
CA ASN A 8 21.44 2.68 7.64
C ASN A 8 21.76 1.66 8.74
N LYS A 9 21.48 2.00 10.00
CA LYS A 9 21.66 1.06 11.12
C LYS A 9 20.79 -0.19 10.98
N LEU A 10 19.54 -0.07 10.51
CA LEU A 10 18.71 -1.22 10.21
C LEU A 10 19.34 -2.09 9.13
N LEU A 11 19.79 -1.49 8.03
CA LEU A 11 20.44 -2.20 6.92
C LEU A 11 21.75 -2.89 7.35
N ASP A 12 22.42 -2.41 8.40
CA ASP A 12 23.64 -3.02 8.94
C ASP A 12 23.39 -4.14 9.95
N THR A 13 22.25 -4.10 10.66
CA THR A 13 22.05 -4.92 11.87
C THR A 13 20.95 -5.95 11.75
N VAL A 14 20.10 -5.83 10.74
CA VAL A 14 18.97 -6.71 10.45
C VAL A 14 19.20 -7.38 9.11
N ASP A 15 19.09 -8.70 9.08
CA ASP A 15 19.26 -9.49 7.88
C ASP A 15 17.91 -9.61 7.15
N PHE A 16 17.66 -8.71 6.20
CA PHE A 16 16.44 -8.71 5.40
C PHE A 16 16.63 -9.59 4.15
N ASP A 17 15.65 -10.45 3.83
CA ASP A 17 15.67 -11.28 2.62
C ASP A 17 15.73 -10.47 1.32
N ALA A 18 15.20 -9.25 1.34
CA ALA A 18 15.28 -8.30 0.25
C ALA A 18 15.07 -6.85 0.73
N VAL A 19 15.72 -5.91 0.04
CA VAL A 19 15.58 -4.47 0.26
C VAL A 19 15.16 -3.79 -1.03
N PHE A 20 14.11 -2.99 -0.95
CA PHE A 20 13.59 -2.20 -2.06
C PHE A 20 13.71 -0.71 -1.74
N TYR A 21 14.20 0.05 -2.72
CA TYR A 21 14.29 1.51 -2.68
C TYR A 21 13.26 2.06 -3.65
N SER A 22 12.24 2.75 -3.17
CA SER A 22 11.32 3.47 -4.04
C SER A 22 11.91 4.84 -4.40
N LEU A 23 11.74 5.25 -5.65
CA LEU A 23 12.17 6.56 -6.15
C LEU A 23 11.00 7.23 -6.85
N ASP A 24 10.63 8.44 -6.42
CA ASP A 24 9.83 9.30 -7.28
C ASP A 24 10.64 9.68 -8.51
N TRP A 25 9.98 9.62 -9.68
CA TRP A 25 10.66 9.73 -10.96
C TRP A 25 9.77 10.41 -11.99
N HIS A 26 9.51 11.70 -11.77
CA HIS A 26 8.46 12.43 -12.47
C HIS A 26 8.96 13.09 -13.76
N PRO A 27 8.26 12.93 -14.90
CA PRO A 27 8.55 13.72 -16.08
C PRO A 27 8.35 15.22 -15.82
N SER A 28 8.96 16.08 -16.63
CA SER A 28 8.92 17.53 -16.38
C SER A 28 7.50 18.13 -16.45
N ASP A 29 6.58 17.50 -17.16
CA ASP A 29 5.18 17.89 -17.36
C ASP A 29 4.20 17.14 -16.44
N HIS A 30 4.70 16.48 -15.40
CA HIS A 30 3.89 15.67 -14.47
C HIS A 30 2.74 16.46 -13.82
N VAL A 31 1.57 15.82 -13.72
CA VAL A 31 0.29 16.36 -13.22
C VAL A 31 0.34 16.85 -11.77
N SER A 32 1.26 16.33 -10.97
CA SER A 32 1.36 16.68 -9.55
C SER A 32 2.02 18.04 -9.30
N PHE A 33 2.69 18.62 -10.29
CA PHE A 33 3.42 19.87 -10.10
C PHE A 33 2.51 21.10 -10.27
N ILE A 34 2.59 22.03 -9.31
CA ILE A 34 1.81 23.28 -9.32
C ILE A 34 2.07 24.13 -10.57
N ASP A 35 3.29 24.13 -11.10
CA ASP A 35 3.66 24.91 -12.29
C ASP A 35 3.07 24.30 -13.58
N ASN A 36 2.65 23.03 -13.54
CA ASN A 36 1.98 22.34 -14.63
C ASN A 36 0.44 22.39 -14.54
N ILE A 37 -0.13 23.04 -13.53
CA ILE A 37 -1.59 23.04 -13.29
C ILE A 37 -2.42 23.49 -14.50
N LYS A 38 -1.90 24.41 -15.32
CA LYS A 38 -2.58 24.94 -16.51
C LYS A 38 -2.53 24.01 -17.73
N GLN A 39 -1.77 22.92 -17.66
CA GLN A 39 -1.61 21.99 -18.79
C GLN A 39 -2.79 21.01 -18.90
N ARG A 40 -3.61 20.89 -17.85
CA ARG A 40 -4.75 19.97 -17.80
C ARG A 40 -6.03 20.70 -17.43
N PRO A 41 -7.18 20.33 -18.01
CA PRO A 41 -8.46 20.93 -17.65
C PRO A 41 -8.82 20.59 -16.20
N ILE A 42 -9.15 21.60 -15.41
CA ILE A 42 -9.70 21.40 -14.06
C ILE A 42 -11.19 21.10 -14.15
N HIS A 43 -11.63 20.10 -13.41
CA HIS A 43 -13.04 19.69 -13.35
C HIS A 43 -13.89 20.79 -12.70
N PRO A 44 -15.11 21.09 -13.19
CA PRO A 44 -15.96 22.15 -12.64
C PRO A 44 -16.33 22.01 -11.16
N THR A 45 -16.25 20.79 -10.61
CA THR A 45 -16.51 20.52 -9.18
C THR A 45 -15.27 20.68 -8.29
N SER A 46 -14.12 21.03 -8.87
CA SER A 46 -12.91 21.32 -8.10
C SER A 46 -13.15 22.56 -7.24
N PRO A 47 -12.78 22.55 -5.94
CA PRO A 47 -12.95 23.72 -5.07
C PRO A 47 -12.04 24.88 -5.48
N LEU A 48 -10.96 24.58 -6.20
CA LEU A 48 -9.93 25.52 -6.65
C LEU A 48 -9.74 25.40 -8.16
N ASN A 49 -9.29 26.48 -8.78
CA ASN A 49 -8.95 26.59 -10.19
C ASN A 49 -7.46 26.92 -10.36
N ALA A 50 -7.02 27.06 -11.62
CA ALA A 50 -5.60 27.20 -11.93
C ALA A 50 -5.00 28.56 -11.52
N ASP A 51 -5.82 29.56 -11.22
CA ASP A 51 -5.38 30.91 -10.87
C ASP A 51 -5.35 31.14 -9.36
N ASN A 52 -6.04 30.32 -8.55
CA ASN A 52 -6.07 30.45 -7.09
C ASN A 52 -5.46 29.27 -6.32
N ALA A 53 -5.16 28.14 -6.98
CA ALA A 53 -4.51 27.01 -6.33
C ALA A 53 -3.06 27.36 -5.94
N GLN A 54 -2.65 26.88 -4.78
CA GLN A 54 -1.31 27.02 -4.23
C GLN A 54 -0.63 25.66 -4.04
N VAL A 55 0.65 25.69 -3.67
CA VAL A 55 1.37 24.49 -3.27
C VAL A 55 0.66 23.83 -2.09
N TYR A 56 0.54 22.50 -2.14
CA TYR A 56 -0.15 21.62 -1.20
C TYR A 56 -1.68 21.65 -1.24
N ASP A 57 -2.29 22.49 -2.07
CA ASP A 57 -3.73 22.43 -2.32
C ASP A 57 -4.11 21.16 -3.09
N THR A 58 -5.37 20.76 -2.97
CA THR A 58 -5.93 19.66 -3.75
C THR A 58 -6.91 20.19 -4.78
N VAL A 59 -6.66 19.86 -6.05
CA VAL A 59 -7.55 20.15 -7.18
C VAL A 59 -8.17 18.87 -7.71
N ILE A 60 -9.22 19.01 -8.52
CA ILE A 60 -9.80 17.90 -9.28
C ILE A 60 -9.54 18.16 -10.76
N PHE A 61 -8.69 17.34 -11.39
CA PHE A 61 -8.52 17.38 -12.85
C PHE A 61 -9.68 16.65 -13.55
N ALA A 62 -10.11 17.17 -14.69
CA ALA A 62 -11.11 16.54 -15.52
C ALA A 62 -10.55 15.30 -16.22
N GLY A 63 -11.41 14.32 -16.46
CA GLY A 63 -11.07 13.06 -17.12
C GLY A 63 -12.12 11.98 -16.80
N PRO A 64 -12.11 10.84 -17.49
CA PRO A 64 -12.92 9.69 -17.11
C PRO A 64 -12.06 8.65 -16.33
N PRO A 65 -12.17 8.54 -14.98
CA PRO A 65 -12.90 9.41 -14.05
C PRO A 65 -12.12 10.68 -13.66
N PRO A 66 -12.77 11.69 -13.07
CA PRO A 66 -12.09 12.86 -12.52
C PRO A 66 -11.09 12.44 -11.44
N MET A 67 -9.97 13.15 -11.34
CA MET A 67 -8.87 12.77 -10.46
C MET A 67 -8.59 13.86 -9.44
N LYS A 68 -8.67 13.52 -8.16
CA LYS A 68 -8.16 14.38 -7.08
C LYS A 68 -6.63 14.33 -7.08
N GLN A 69 -5.99 15.49 -7.10
CA GLN A 69 -4.54 15.62 -7.09
C GLN A 69 -4.12 16.70 -6.09
N ARG A 70 -3.29 16.33 -5.13
CA ARG A 70 -2.57 17.29 -4.28
C ARG A 70 -1.39 17.86 -5.08
N LEU A 71 -1.23 19.17 -5.07
CA LEU A 71 -0.22 19.86 -5.86
C LEU A 71 1.06 20.03 -5.06
N TRP A 72 2.19 19.83 -5.71
CA TRP A 72 3.51 19.87 -5.10
C TRP A 72 4.41 20.86 -5.82
N PRO A 73 5.47 21.38 -5.16
CA PRO A 73 6.57 21.99 -5.90
C PRO A 73 7.15 20.95 -6.86
N ARG A 74 7.83 21.40 -7.91
CA ARG A 74 8.60 20.50 -8.76
C ARG A 74 9.65 19.76 -7.92
N HIS A 75 9.64 18.44 -8.00
CA HIS A 75 10.53 17.57 -7.22
C HIS A 75 10.82 16.30 -8.01
N CYS A 76 11.93 15.64 -7.69
CA CYS A 76 12.30 14.33 -8.23
C CYS A 76 12.10 14.18 -9.75
N VAL A 77 12.44 15.24 -10.49
CA VAL A 77 12.33 15.24 -11.96
C VAL A 77 13.33 14.24 -12.53
N GLN A 78 12.91 13.46 -13.53
CA GLN A 78 13.74 12.43 -14.16
C GLN A 78 15.11 12.97 -14.54
N ASP A 79 16.13 12.17 -14.25
CA ASP A 79 17.54 12.44 -14.54
C ASP A 79 18.10 13.73 -13.90
N SER A 80 17.43 14.27 -12.89
CA SER A 80 17.91 15.41 -12.10
C SER A 80 18.56 14.95 -10.80
N TRP A 81 19.46 15.78 -10.25
CA TRP A 81 20.05 15.54 -8.92
C TRP A 81 18.98 15.29 -7.83
N GLY A 82 17.85 15.98 -7.90
CA GLY A 82 16.76 15.84 -6.91
C GLY A 82 16.00 14.52 -6.97
N SER A 83 16.26 13.68 -7.97
CA SER A 83 15.67 12.35 -8.14
C SER A 83 16.58 11.20 -7.68
N GLU A 84 17.82 11.52 -7.30
CA GLU A 84 18.76 10.55 -6.78
C GLU A 84 18.46 10.18 -5.31
N LEU A 85 18.84 8.98 -4.90
CA LEU A 85 18.88 8.64 -3.48
C LEU A 85 19.90 9.54 -2.77
N HIS A 86 19.60 9.95 -1.55
CA HIS A 86 20.52 10.77 -0.76
C HIS A 86 21.87 10.07 -0.62
N LYS A 87 22.98 10.77 -0.86
CA LYS A 87 24.34 10.22 -0.87
C LYS A 87 24.75 9.46 0.40
N ASP A 88 24.16 9.84 1.54
CA ASP A 88 24.46 9.23 2.84
C ASP A 88 23.58 7.99 3.11
N LEU A 89 22.57 7.71 2.29
CA LEU A 89 21.76 6.51 2.40
C LEU A 89 22.55 5.32 1.85
N LYS A 90 22.68 4.27 2.66
CA LYS A 90 23.32 3.03 2.24
C LYS A 90 22.45 2.30 1.23
N VAL A 91 23.04 1.96 0.09
CA VAL A 91 22.43 1.09 -0.93
C VAL A 91 23.11 -0.27 -0.86
N VAL A 92 22.35 -1.32 -0.49
CA VAL A 92 22.87 -2.69 -0.38
C VAL A 92 23.09 -3.32 -1.77
N GLU A 93 24.04 -4.25 -1.88
CA GLU A 93 24.53 -4.83 -3.15
C GLU A 93 23.42 -5.45 -4.03
N HIS A 94 22.36 -5.98 -3.41
CA HIS A 94 21.20 -6.57 -4.11
C HIS A 94 19.91 -5.77 -3.89
N GLY A 95 20.05 -4.49 -3.55
CA GLY A 95 18.95 -3.56 -3.37
C GLY A 95 18.24 -3.30 -4.70
N VAL A 96 16.92 -3.45 -4.71
CA VAL A 96 16.12 -3.24 -5.93
C VAL A 96 15.57 -1.83 -5.94
N LYS A 97 15.83 -1.08 -7.01
CA LYS A 97 15.24 0.24 -7.23
C LYS A 97 13.90 0.10 -7.95
N VAL A 98 12.86 0.73 -7.44
CA VAL A 98 11.53 0.77 -8.04
C VAL A 98 11.12 2.22 -8.25
N TYR A 99 10.91 2.58 -9.51
CA TYR A 99 10.51 3.93 -9.89
C TYR A 99 8.98 4.05 -9.87
N LYS A 100 8.47 5.15 -9.33
CA LYS A 100 7.03 5.48 -9.29
C LYS A 100 6.79 6.90 -9.80
N GLY A 101 5.54 7.21 -10.15
CA GLY A 101 5.16 8.55 -10.62
C GLY A 101 5.72 8.89 -12.02
N THR A 102 5.97 7.88 -12.85
CA THR A 102 6.60 8.04 -14.17
C THR A 102 5.63 8.46 -15.27
N ASN A 103 4.33 8.32 -15.04
CA ASN A 103 3.29 8.70 -15.98
C ASN A 103 2.92 10.18 -15.78
N PRO A 104 3.01 11.05 -16.81
CA PRO A 104 2.69 12.47 -16.65
C PRO A 104 1.24 12.73 -16.22
N GLU A 105 0.30 11.82 -16.53
CA GLU A 105 -1.14 11.99 -16.31
C GLU A 105 -1.67 11.46 -14.97
N VAL A 106 -0.84 10.74 -14.20
CA VAL A 106 -1.26 10.16 -12.92
C VAL A 106 -0.09 10.06 -11.95
N ASP A 107 -0.30 10.59 -10.76
CA ASP A 107 0.65 10.51 -9.67
C ASP A 107 0.61 9.13 -8.97
N SER A 108 1.66 8.79 -8.23
CA SER A 108 1.81 7.49 -7.55
C SER A 108 2.49 7.68 -6.21
N TYR A 109 1.72 7.80 -5.13
CA TYR A 109 2.30 7.87 -3.79
C TYR A 109 2.80 6.51 -3.32
N SER A 110 1.97 5.49 -3.50
CA SER A 110 2.36 4.12 -3.23
C SER A 110 3.36 3.65 -4.29
N VAL A 111 4.31 2.81 -3.85
CA VAL A 111 5.19 2.07 -4.76
C VAL A 111 4.49 0.83 -5.33
N PHE A 112 3.29 0.45 -4.89
CA PHE A 112 2.58 -0.69 -5.46
C PHE A 112 1.81 -0.35 -6.74
N TRP A 113 1.04 0.74 -6.71
CA TRP A 113 0.14 1.16 -7.78
C TRP A 113 0.08 2.68 -7.89
N ASP A 114 -0.27 3.17 -9.08
CA ASP A 114 -0.64 4.57 -9.28
C ASP A 114 -1.88 4.96 -8.44
N ASN A 115 -2.12 6.26 -8.30
CA ASN A 115 -3.22 6.78 -7.49
C ASN A 115 -4.62 6.41 -8.04
N LYS A 116 -4.72 5.98 -9.30
CA LYS A 116 -5.98 5.47 -9.90
C LYS A 116 -6.12 3.94 -9.75
N LYS A 117 -5.10 3.25 -9.23
CA LYS A 117 -4.99 1.78 -9.20
C LYS A 117 -5.12 1.13 -10.58
N LEU A 118 -4.71 1.82 -11.64
CA LEU A 118 -4.81 1.32 -13.02
C LEU A 118 -3.52 0.68 -13.51
N SER A 119 -2.37 1.18 -13.07
CA SER A 119 -1.07 0.59 -13.33
C SER A 119 -0.39 0.20 -12.02
N ASP A 120 0.21 -0.99 -12.01
CA ASP A 120 1.11 -1.44 -10.96
C ASP A 120 2.56 -1.11 -11.32
N THR A 121 3.42 -1.06 -10.30
CA THR A 121 4.86 -1.10 -10.51
C THR A 121 5.35 -2.54 -10.57
N THR A 122 6.66 -2.74 -10.66
CA THR A 122 7.27 -4.08 -10.60
C THR A 122 7.25 -4.72 -9.20
N LEU A 123 6.91 -3.95 -8.15
CA LEU A 123 7.08 -4.40 -6.76
C LEU A 123 6.24 -5.64 -6.43
N CYS A 124 4.96 -5.67 -6.83
CA CYS A 124 4.07 -6.80 -6.58
C CYS A 124 4.62 -8.12 -7.14
N ALA A 125 5.12 -8.09 -8.38
CA ALA A 125 5.69 -9.26 -9.01
C ALA A 125 6.97 -9.71 -8.30
N GLN A 126 7.84 -8.77 -7.95
CA GLN A 126 9.12 -9.05 -7.28
C GLN A 126 8.94 -9.61 -5.86
N LEU A 127 8.00 -9.07 -5.08
CA LEU A 127 7.67 -9.58 -3.74
C LEU A 127 7.12 -11.01 -3.80
N ARG A 128 6.21 -11.29 -4.75
CA ARG A 128 5.67 -12.64 -4.96
C ARG A 128 6.76 -13.65 -5.36
N LEU A 129 7.65 -13.27 -6.29
CA LEU A 129 8.76 -14.13 -6.70
C LEU A 129 9.71 -14.45 -5.54
N LYS A 130 9.85 -13.54 -4.58
CA LYS A 130 10.66 -13.73 -3.37
C LYS A 130 9.92 -14.43 -2.24
N GLY A 131 8.63 -14.75 -2.39
CA GLY A 131 7.82 -15.35 -1.34
C GLY A 131 7.66 -14.46 -0.11
N ALA A 132 7.72 -13.13 -0.27
CA ALA A 132 7.65 -12.19 0.84
C ALA A 132 6.30 -12.30 1.56
N THR A 133 6.32 -12.39 2.89
CA THR A 133 5.12 -12.44 3.73
C THR A 133 4.96 -11.22 4.64
N ASP A 134 6.07 -10.54 4.93
CA ASP A 134 6.16 -9.39 5.81
C ASP A 134 6.85 -8.26 5.08
N ILE A 135 6.34 -7.04 5.27
CA ILE A 135 6.89 -5.82 4.67
C ILE A 135 7.14 -4.82 5.78
N TYR A 136 8.39 -4.38 5.87
CA TYR A 136 8.82 -3.32 6.76
C TYR A 136 8.97 -2.03 5.95
N VAL A 137 8.21 -1.00 6.29
CA VAL A 137 8.13 0.26 5.56
C VAL A 137 8.77 1.38 6.38
N CYS A 138 9.68 2.13 5.76
CA CYS A 138 10.24 3.35 6.33
C CYS A 138 10.59 4.37 5.23
N GLY A 139 10.99 5.58 5.62
CA GLY A 139 11.42 6.63 4.69
C GLY A 139 10.53 7.87 4.71
N LEU A 140 10.33 8.48 3.53
CA LEU A 140 9.66 9.75 3.37
C LEU A 140 8.60 9.72 2.25
N ALA A 141 7.51 10.48 2.33
CA ALA A 141 6.98 11.12 3.53
C ALA A 141 6.02 10.16 4.27
N TYR A 142 6.03 10.20 5.60
CA TYR A 142 5.23 9.35 6.50
C TYR A 142 3.76 9.30 6.09
N ASP A 143 3.17 10.48 5.94
CA ASP A 143 1.78 10.80 5.65
C ASP A 143 1.41 10.78 4.16
N VAL A 144 2.39 10.45 3.31
CA VAL A 144 2.21 10.41 1.85
C VAL A 144 2.69 9.05 1.33
N CYS A 145 3.92 8.96 0.80
CA CYS A 145 4.42 7.77 0.13
C CYS A 145 4.53 6.57 1.08
N VAL A 146 5.00 6.78 2.32
CA VAL A 146 5.15 5.71 3.31
C VAL A 146 3.78 5.18 3.73
N GLY A 147 2.85 6.07 4.10
CA GLY A 147 1.49 5.72 4.49
C GLY A 147 0.74 5.01 3.36
N ALA A 148 0.74 5.58 2.16
CA ALA A 148 0.10 4.98 0.99
C ALA A 148 0.67 3.58 0.67
N THR A 149 1.99 3.42 0.75
CA THR A 149 2.66 2.13 0.55
C THR A 149 2.26 1.12 1.62
N ALA A 150 2.19 1.53 2.89
CA ALA A 150 1.81 0.64 3.99
C ALA A 150 0.35 0.16 3.86
N ILE A 151 -0.57 1.06 3.51
CA ILE A 151 -1.99 0.71 3.31
C ILE A 151 -2.18 -0.20 2.10
N ASP A 152 -1.46 0.04 1.01
CA ASP A 152 -1.50 -0.83 -0.16
C ASP A 152 -0.92 -2.21 0.13
N ALA A 153 0.17 -2.31 0.90
CA ALA A 153 0.73 -3.58 1.33
C ALA A 153 -0.27 -4.39 2.18
N LEU A 154 -0.96 -3.74 3.13
CA LEU A 154 -2.02 -4.38 3.93
C LEU A 154 -3.20 -4.85 3.08
N SER A 155 -3.58 -4.05 2.09
CA SER A 155 -4.66 -4.36 1.14
C SER A 155 -4.26 -5.51 0.21
N ALA A 156 -2.99 -5.60 -0.16
CA ALA A 156 -2.40 -6.70 -0.93
C ALA A 156 -2.21 -8.00 -0.11
N GLY A 157 -2.45 -7.96 1.20
CA GLY A 157 -2.41 -9.12 2.09
C GLY A 157 -1.06 -9.36 2.79
N TYR A 158 -0.11 -8.42 2.71
CA TYR A 158 1.15 -8.53 3.42
C TYR A 158 1.00 -8.10 4.88
N ARG A 159 1.72 -8.80 5.78
CA ARG A 159 1.91 -8.36 7.15
C ARG A 159 2.78 -7.10 7.12
N THR A 160 2.21 -5.96 7.48
CA THR A 160 2.89 -4.68 7.26
C THR A 160 3.27 -4.03 8.58
N ILE A 161 4.55 -3.70 8.68
CA ILE A 161 5.16 -3.05 9.83
C ILE A 161 5.70 -1.70 9.37
N LEU A 162 5.30 -0.63 10.04
CA LEU A 162 5.79 0.71 9.76
C LEU A 162 6.76 1.16 10.87
N ILE A 163 7.95 1.59 10.48
CA ILE A 163 9.06 1.88 11.41
C ILE A 163 9.09 3.39 11.71
N ASP A 164 8.45 3.81 12.80
CA ASP A 164 8.11 5.21 13.10
C ASP A 164 9.34 6.13 13.21
N ASP A 165 10.39 5.69 13.92
CA ASP A 165 11.61 6.47 14.10
C ASP A 165 12.49 6.57 12.84
N CYS A 166 12.21 5.74 11.83
CA CYS A 166 12.81 5.78 10.49
C CYS A 166 11.97 6.56 9.47
N CYS A 167 10.96 7.31 9.92
CA CYS A 167 10.06 8.08 9.06
C CYS A 167 9.96 9.56 9.46
N ARG A 168 9.69 10.42 8.48
CA ARG A 168 9.21 11.81 8.70
C ARG A 168 8.12 12.14 7.71
N GLY A 169 7.13 12.91 8.16
CA GLY A 169 6.04 13.38 7.32
C GLY A 169 6.11 14.87 7.04
N VAL A 170 5.12 15.35 6.29
CA VAL A 170 4.93 16.74 5.89
C VAL A 170 4.07 17.47 6.92
N ASP A 171 2.93 16.89 7.30
CA ASP A 171 1.98 17.47 8.25
C ASP A 171 1.73 16.58 9.46
N LEU A 172 1.65 17.17 10.66
CA LEU A 172 1.49 16.42 11.91
C LEU A 172 0.12 15.76 12.04
N ASN A 173 -0.95 16.40 11.56
CA ASN A 173 -2.29 15.83 11.61
C ASN A 173 -2.43 14.69 10.59
N ASP A 174 -1.87 14.86 9.40
CA ASP A 174 -1.87 13.80 8.37
C ASP A 174 -1.04 12.59 8.84
N ILE A 175 0.06 12.81 9.58
CA ILE A 175 0.83 11.72 10.23
C ILE A 175 -0.04 10.95 11.21
N GLU A 176 -0.75 11.64 12.10
CA GLU A 176 -1.58 10.99 13.13
C GLU A 176 -2.75 10.24 12.48
N SER A 177 -3.38 10.83 11.47
CA SER A 177 -4.40 10.16 10.67
C SER A 177 -3.85 8.88 10.02
N THR A 178 -2.66 8.96 9.42
CA THR A 178 -1.98 7.81 8.81
C THR A 178 -1.68 6.72 9.84
N LYS A 179 -1.21 7.08 11.04
CA LYS A 179 -1.00 6.13 12.15
C LYS A 179 -2.27 5.37 12.47
N GLN A 180 -3.37 6.10 12.64
CA GLN A 180 -4.66 5.52 12.97
C GLN A 180 -5.17 4.59 11.86
N THR A 181 -4.99 4.96 10.58
CA THR A 181 -5.37 4.12 9.43
C THR A 181 -4.55 2.84 9.34
N VAL A 182 -3.23 2.91 9.57
CA VAL A 182 -2.36 1.72 9.55
C VAL A 182 -2.78 0.75 10.65
N ILE A 183 -3.00 1.24 11.87
CA ILE A 183 -3.41 0.41 13.01
C ILE A 183 -4.79 -0.21 12.77
N SER A 184 -5.77 0.58 12.31
CA SER A 184 -7.13 0.08 12.06
C SER A 184 -7.18 -0.93 10.91
N SER A 185 -6.20 -0.89 10.01
CA SER A 185 -6.02 -1.84 8.90
C SER A 185 -5.17 -3.06 9.28
N ASN A 186 -4.94 -3.30 10.58
CA ASN A 186 -4.14 -4.40 11.13
C ASN A 186 -2.63 -4.33 10.83
N GLY A 187 -2.11 -3.15 10.47
CA GLY A 187 -0.68 -2.89 10.48
C GLY A 187 -0.16 -2.65 11.89
N VAL A 188 1.16 -2.81 12.06
CA VAL A 188 1.84 -2.56 13.34
C VAL A 188 2.84 -1.42 13.16
N ILE A 189 2.91 -0.52 14.15
CA ILE A 189 3.87 0.58 14.17
C ILE A 189 4.88 0.31 15.29
N VAL A 190 6.17 0.36 14.97
CA VAL A 190 7.26 0.02 15.89
C VAL A 190 8.41 1.03 15.80
N SER A 191 9.32 1.01 16.79
CA SER A 191 10.64 1.62 16.66
C SER A 191 11.63 0.65 16.00
N SER A 192 12.61 1.20 15.28
CA SER A 192 13.73 0.47 14.65
C SER A 192 14.40 -0.55 15.58
N ARG A 193 14.47 -0.28 16.90
CA ARG A 193 15.08 -1.17 17.90
C ARG A 193 14.36 -2.52 18.07
N GLU A 194 13.08 -2.59 17.71
CA GLU A 194 12.24 -3.80 17.84
C GLU A 194 12.37 -4.71 16.61
N VAL A 195 12.69 -4.13 15.45
CA VAL A 195 12.68 -4.80 14.13
C VAL A 195 13.55 -6.05 14.11
N LYS A 196 14.75 -6.00 14.69
CA LYS A 196 15.65 -7.16 14.71
C LYS A 196 15.04 -8.38 15.40
N ALA A 197 14.39 -8.16 16.54
CA ALA A 197 13.74 -9.26 17.27
C ALA A 197 12.56 -9.84 16.49
N MET A 198 11.86 -9.01 15.73
CA MET A 198 10.74 -9.44 14.88
C MET A 198 11.21 -10.28 13.69
N VAL A 199 12.23 -9.82 12.96
CA VAL A 199 12.78 -10.54 11.81
C VAL A 199 13.40 -11.88 12.24
N GLU A 200 14.10 -11.92 13.38
CA GLU A 200 14.65 -13.18 13.93
C GLU A 200 13.57 -14.10 14.56
N GLY A 201 12.30 -13.70 14.55
CA GLY A 201 11.19 -14.48 15.10
C GLY A 201 11.19 -14.59 16.63
N ARG A 202 11.98 -13.78 17.33
CA ARG A 202 12.00 -13.67 18.80
C ARG A 202 10.84 -12.83 19.34
N ASP A 203 10.32 -11.91 18.54
CA ASP A 203 9.10 -11.14 18.80
C ASP A 203 8.07 -11.42 17.70
N ARG A 204 6.97 -12.10 18.04
CA ARG A 204 5.89 -12.43 17.11
C ARG A 204 4.63 -11.71 17.52
N ARG A 205 4.36 -10.58 16.86
CA ARG A 205 3.19 -9.73 17.10
C ARG A 205 1.90 -10.41 16.63
N PRO A 206 0.97 -10.80 17.54
CA PRO A 206 -0.27 -11.48 17.15
C PRO A 206 -1.15 -10.65 16.22
N GLU A 207 -1.05 -9.33 16.30
CA GLU A 207 -1.79 -8.36 15.48
C GLU A 207 -1.58 -8.62 13.99
N LEU A 208 -0.35 -8.96 13.60
CA LEU A 208 0.01 -9.27 12.21
C LEU A 208 -0.64 -10.58 11.71
N GLY A 209 -1.00 -11.49 12.60
CA GLY A 209 -1.71 -12.74 12.28
C GLY A 209 -3.23 -12.63 12.33
N TYR A 210 -3.77 -11.54 12.89
CA TYR A 210 -5.20 -11.43 13.20
C TYR A 210 -6.08 -11.49 11.95
N LYS A 211 -5.74 -10.72 10.91
CA LYS A 211 -6.50 -10.68 9.65
C LYS A 211 -6.59 -12.06 9.01
N LEU A 212 -5.45 -12.73 8.84
CA LEU A 212 -5.39 -14.09 8.28
C LEU A 212 -6.20 -15.09 9.12
N ALA A 213 -6.10 -15.01 10.45
CA ALA A 213 -6.88 -15.88 11.34
C ALA A 213 -8.39 -15.68 11.17
N MET A 214 -8.84 -14.43 11.03
CA MET A 214 -10.25 -14.10 10.81
C MET A 214 -10.74 -14.55 9.42
N GLU A 215 -9.93 -14.39 8.38
CA GLU A 215 -10.22 -14.87 7.04
C GLU A 215 -10.37 -16.40 7.00
N LEU A 216 -9.45 -17.13 7.63
CA LEU A 216 -9.51 -18.58 7.75
C LEU A 216 -10.78 -19.03 8.50
N LYS A 217 -11.07 -18.43 9.65
CA LYS A 217 -12.28 -18.72 10.43
C LYS A 217 -13.57 -18.50 9.63
N ASN A 218 -13.64 -17.40 8.86
CA ASN A 218 -14.80 -17.11 8.03
C ASN A 218 -14.93 -18.12 6.89
N SER A 219 -13.83 -18.50 6.24
CA SER A 219 -13.81 -19.50 5.17
C SER A 219 -14.29 -20.88 5.64
N GLU A 220 -13.90 -21.31 6.85
CA GLU A 220 -14.38 -22.55 7.48
C GLU A 220 -15.89 -22.47 7.75
N SER A 221 -16.38 -21.31 8.20
CA SER A 221 -17.80 -21.09 8.44
C SER A 221 -18.62 -21.19 7.15
N ASP A 222 -18.13 -20.65 6.03
CA ASP A 222 -18.81 -20.68 4.75
C ASP A 222 -18.79 -22.08 4.12
N LEU A 223 -17.67 -22.81 4.25
CA LEU A 223 -17.58 -24.22 3.87
C LEU A 223 -18.58 -25.08 4.66
N SER A 224 -18.71 -24.83 5.98
CA SER A 224 -19.66 -25.57 6.83
C SER A 224 -21.12 -25.31 6.44
N LYS A 225 -21.50 -24.07 6.14
CA LYS A 225 -22.85 -23.69 5.68
C LYS A 225 -23.18 -24.31 4.32
N ASN A 226 -22.24 -24.27 3.37
CA ASN A 226 -22.42 -24.85 2.04
C ASN A 226 -22.61 -26.38 2.11
N ASN A 227 -21.85 -27.06 2.98
CA ASN A 227 -21.99 -28.49 3.21
C ASN A 227 -23.32 -28.84 3.89
N ALA A 228 -23.79 -28.02 4.84
CA ALA A 228 -25.11 -28.20 5.47
C ALA A 228 -26.26 -28.04 4.47
N CYS A 229 -26.20 -27.02 3.60
CA CYS A 229 -27.18 -26.79 2.54
C CYS A 229 -27.24 -27.96 1.55
N ARG A 230 -26.10 -28.46 1.07
CA ARG A 230 -26.03 -29.64 0.19
C ARG A 230 -26.64 -30.89 0.81
N ARG A 231 -26.40 -31.14 2.11
CA ARG A 231 -26.99 -32.29 2.83
C ARG A 231 -28.51 -32.17 2.93
N GLN A 232 -29.04 -30.98 3.20
CA GLN A 232 -30.50 -30.76 3.24
C GLN A 232 -31.15 -30.98 1.86
N SER A 233 -30.55 -30.48 0.78
CA SER A 233 -31.06 -30.70 -0.57
C SER A 233 -31.05 -32.18 -0.97
N GLN A 234 -30.01 -32.94 -0.60
CA GLN A 234 -29.94 -34.38 -0.86
C GLN A 234 -30.99 -35.16 -0.05
N GLN A 235 -31.23 -34.79 1.21
CA GLN A 235 -32.28 -35.41 2.03
C GLN A 235 -33.68 -35.15 1.48
N GLN A 236 -33.95 -33.92 1.02
CA GLN A 236 -35.23 -33.58 0.40
C GLN A 236 -35.47 -34.35 -0.91
N GLN A 237 -34.44 -34.48 -1.75
CA GLN A 237 -34.53 -35.27 -2.99
C GLN A 237 -34.77 -36.77 -2.70
N GLN A 238 -34.11 -37.34 -1.69
CA GLN A 238 -34.33 -38.74 -1.30
C GLN A 238 -35.74 -38.96 -0.74
N GLN A 239 -36.27 -38.04 0.06
CA GLN A 239 -37.65 -38.12 0.56
C GLN A 239 -38.68 -38.02 -0.57
N GLN A 240 -38.47 -37.13 -1.55
CA GLN A 240 -39.36 -37.02 -2.71
C GLN A 240 -39.33 -38.28 -3.59
N GLN A 241 -38.15 -38.88 -3.81
CA GLN A 241 -38.03 -40.14 -4.56
C GLN A 241 -38.71 -41.31 -3.84
N GLN A 242 -38.59 -41.40 -2.51
CA GLN A 242 -39.27 -42.44 -1.73
C GLN A 242 -40.79 -42.28 -1.76
N GLN A 243 -41.31 -41.05 -1.69
CA GLN A 243 -42.75 -40.78 -1.81
C GLN A 243 -43.29 -41.13 -3.20
N GLN A 244 -42.55 -40.84 -4.27
CA GLN A 244 -42.94 -41.19 -5.63
C GLN A 244 -42.94 -42.71 -5.87
N GLN A 245 -41.98 -43.45 -5.31
CA GLN A 245 -41.95 -44.91 -5.40
C GLN A 245 -43.11 -45.59 -4.66
N GLN A 246 -43.53 -45.03 -3.51
CA GLN A 246 -44.68 -45.53 -2.75
C GLN A 246 -46.01 -45.27 -3.47
N GLN A 247 -46.15 -44.16 -4.19
CA GLN A 247 -47.33 -43.85 -5.00
C GLN A 247 -47.42 -44.65 -6.30
N SER A 248 -46.30 -45.16 -6.81
CA SER A 248 -46.25 -45.96 -8.06
C SER A 248 -46.48 -47.45 -7.83
N SER A 249 -46.63 -47.88 -6.57
CA SER A 249 -46.81 -49.28 -6.15
C SER A 249 -48.24 -49.60 -5.67
N GLN A 250 -49.18 -48.68 -5.90
CA GLN A 250 -50.63 -48.85 -5.71
C GLN A 250 -51.32 -48.82 -7.08
#